data_AF-A0A2P6MKS8-F1
#
_entry.id   AF-A0A2P6MKS8-F1
#
_cell.length_a   1.000
_cell.length_b   1.000
_cell.length_c   1.000
_cell.angle_alpha   90.00
_cell.angle_beta   90.00
_cell.angle_gamma   90.00
#
_symmetry.space_group_name_H-M   'P 1'
#
loop_
_entity.id
_entity.type
_entity.pdbx_description
1 polymer ?
#
loop_
_entity_poly.entity_id
_entity_poly.type
_entity_poly.pdbx_seq_one_letter_code
_entity_poly.pdbx_strand_id
1 'polypeptide(L)'
;MSRDTEKVEVDSMNRQEAHTFLGRHVLINEGRSGSYVGTLLDIESPAGSPWKGRVRIEGIVEAPDFNELLTGLEPLSYEKGEEVYLPGRAVQPWHDSFELSYRQSLGASLKERWDQASEAAAQAEEKRRVLQMELRKWQMEHLLSEDAYVYYDIVQKRRTLYIYDSLKEESLTLEGCPFEFELKVQNRWEPVYYSEGRRFVTPDGEEYTAGEGDKVRLNKEQFDPYKMLLNELETPAVKALERGLSKLKASHENCMHCHNSLLVKLLGSFEQQSFQGVNFITYETPEGTLMVQHHYERDMYDDRPDRTFDRFEFTLDDGTRMITSYSTPLSNDSGKEL
;
A
#
# COMPACT_ATOMS: atom_id res chain seq x y z
N MET A 1 -5.37 3.79 -22.12
CA MET A 1 -4.98 4.90 -23.01
C MET A 1 -3.66 4.49 -23.67
N SER A 2 -3.72 4.19 -24.96
CA SER A 2 -2.56 3.80 -25.75
C SER A 2 -1.52 4.92 -25.71
N ARG A 3 -0.29 4.59 -25.32
CA ARG A 3 0.86 5.47 -25.57
C ARG A 3 1.21 5.32 -27.03
N ASP A 4 0.90 6.35 -27.80
CA ASP A 4 1.48 6.56 -29.12
C ASP A 4 3.01 6.53 -28.96
N THR A 5 3.62 5.49 -29.53
CA THR A 5 5.06 5.41 -29.72
C THR A 5 5.36 6.30 -30.91
N GLU A 6 5.74 7.54 -30.61
CA GLU A 6 6.30 8.48 -31.57
C GLU A 6 7.52 7.81 -32.21
N LYS A 7 7.37 7.34 -33.46
CA LYS A 7 8.48 6.82 -34.26
C LYS A 7 9.43 7.98 -34.51
N VAL A 8 10.50 8.05 -33.73
CA VAL A 8 11.66 8.88 -34.05
C VAL A 8 12.16 8.42 -35.42
N GLU A 9 12.07 9.30 -36.41
CA GLU A 9 12.57 9.06 -37.77
C GLU A 9 14.09 9.00 -37.66
N VAL A 10 14.63 7.77 -37.65
CA VAL A 10 16.06 7.52 -37.51
C VAL A 10 16.73 7.88 -38.83
N ASP A 11 17.46 8.99 -38.84
CA ASP A 11 18.12 9.52 -40.04
C ASP A 11 19.31 8.60 -40.41
N SER A 12 19.03 7.62 -41.26
CA SER A 12 20.03 6.64 -41.70
C SER A 12 20.99 7.27 -42.69
N MET A 13 22.28 7.02 -42.52
CA MET A 13 23.32 7.64 -43.35
C MET A 13 23.25 7.18 -44.81
N ASN A 14 23.27 8.13 -45.75
CA ASN A 14 23.35 7.80 -47.16
C ASN A 14 24.79 7.42 -47.58
N ARG A 15 24.95 6.82 -48.77
CA ARG A 15 26.27 6.35 -49.23
C ARG A 15 27.31 7.47 -49.34
N GLN A 16 26.92 8.66 -49.76
CA GLN A 16 27.86 9.77 -49.94
C GLN A 16 28.36 10.28 -48.59
N GLU A 17 27.45 10.39 -47.62
CA GLU A 17 27.78 10.70 -46.23
C GLU A 17 28.68 9.64 -45.62
N ALA A 18 28.42 8.35 -45.84
CA ALA A 18 29.26 7.27 -45.33
C ALA A 18 30.72 7.42 -45.73
N HIS A 19 31.00 7.81 -46.98
CA HIS A 19 32.37 8.06 -47.42
C HIS A 19 33.06 9.21 -46.68
N THR A 20 32.31 10.19 -46.15
CA THR A 20 32.86 11.28 -45.31
C THR A 20 33.15 10.85 -43.87
N PHE A 21 32.55 9.74 -43.43
CA PHE A 21 32.73 9.14 -42.10
C PHE A 21 33.74 7.99 -42.05
N LEU A 22 34.43 7.67 -43.16
CA LEU A 22 35.52 6.69 -43.13
C LEU A 22 36.62 7.10 -42.15
N GLY A 23 36.97 6.20 -41.24
CA GLY A 23 37.91 6.42 -40.15
C GLY A 23 37.36 7.28 -39.00
N ARG A 24 36.06 7.59 -38.98
CA ARG A 24 35.38 8.34 -37.91
C ARG A 24 34.40 7.46 -37.16
N HIS A 25 33.99 7.95 -35.99
CA HIS A 25 32.93 7.32 -35.20
C HIS A 25 31.58 7.38 -35.90
N VAL A 26 30.83 6.31 -35.77
CA VAL A 26 29.44 6.15 -36.21
C VAL A 26 28.64 5.50 -35.10
N LEU A 27 27.34 5.79 -35.08
CA LEU A 27 26.39 5.21 -34.13
C LEU A 27 25.70 4.00 -34.77
N ILE A 28 25.53 2.96 -33.98
CA ILE A 28 24.85 1.72 -34.36
C ILE A 28 23.72 1.51 -33.36
N ASN A 29 22.48 1.44 -33.83
CA ASN A 29 21.32 1.26 -32.96
C ASN A 29 20.71 -0.14 -33.18
N GLU A 30 20.82 -1.00 -32.18
CA GLU A 30 20.24 -2.36 -32.16
C GLU A 30 18.91 -2.43 -31.39
N GLY A 31 18.30 -1.28 -31.12
CA GLY A 31 17.06 -1.16 -30.36
C GLY A 31 17.22 -1.70 -28.94
N ARG A 32 16.49 -2.77 -28.62
CA ARG A 32 16.47 -3.37 -27.27
C ARG A 32 17.83 -3.93 -26.85
N SER A 33 18.72 -4.25 -27.78
CA SER A 33 20.08 -4.72 -27.48
C SER A 33 21.08 -3.56 -27.26
N GLY A 34 20.58 -2.32 -27.20
CA GLY A 34 21.37 -1.12 -26.93
C GLY A 34 21.91 -0.43 -28.17
N SER A 35 22.60 0.68 -27.94
CA SER A 35 23.23 1.49 -28.98
C SER A 35 24.74 1.54 -28.76
N TYR A 36 25.51 1.45 -29.84
CA TYR A 36 26.96 1.29 -29.83
C TYR A 36 27.62 2.39 -30.65
N VAL A 37 28.84 2.74 -30.28
CA VAL A 37 29.71 3.57 -31.11
C VAL A 37 30.84 2.73 -31.64
N GLY A 38 31.19 2.95 -32.90
CA GLY A 38 32.30 2.28 -33.54
C GLY A 38 32.93 3.11 -34.64
N THR A 39 34.11 2.72 -35.08
CA THR A 39 34.82 3.40 -36.18
C THR A 39 34.49 2.74 -37.50
N LEU A 40 33.99 3.50 -38.48
CA LEU A 40 33.70 3.00 -39.82
C LEU A 40 35.01 2.79 -40.60
N LEU A 41 35.38 1.53 -40.83
CA LEU A 41 36.66 1.15 -41.45
C LEU A 41 36.59 1.05 -42.97
N ASP A 42 35.47 0.55 -43.50
CA ASP A 42 35.32 0.30 -44.94
C ASP A 42 33.84 0.35 -45.37
N ILE A 43 33.60 0.58 -46.66
CA ILE A 43 32.27 0.63 -47.27
C ILE A 43 32.24 -0.26 -48.50
N GLU A 44 31.44 -1.31 -48.43
CA GLU A 44 31.16 -2.20 -49.55
C GLU A 44 29.84 -1.82 -50.22
N SER A 45 29.86 -1.61 -51.55
CA SER A 45 28.63 -1.33 -52.31
C SER A 45 28.65 -2.06 -53.65
N PRO A 46 28.22 -3.34 -53.67
CA PRO A 46 28.00 -4.08 -54.91
C PRO A 46 26.93 -3.40 -55.78
N ALA A 47 27.09 -3.47 -57.10
CA ALA A 47 26.13 -2.88 -58.03
C ALA A 47 24.71 -3.42 -57.79
N GLY A 48 23.75 -2.53 -57.52
CA GLY A 48 22.34 -2.87 -57.30
C GLY A 48 21.97 -3.32 -55.88
N SER A 49 22.88 -3.24 -54.90
CA SER A 49 22.60 -3.58 -53.49
C SER A 49 22.80 -2.37 -52.55
N PRO A 50 22.07 -2.32 -51.41
CA PRO A 50 22.35 -1.33 -50.36
C PRO A 50 23.79 -1.48 -49.86
N TRP A 51 24.41 -0.35 -49.51
CA TRP A 51 25.79 -0.35 -49.03
C TRP A 51 25.88 -1.01 -47.64
N LYS A 52 27.03 -1.61 -47.36
CA LYS A 52 27.39 -2.17 -46.05
C LYS A 52 28.64 -1.49 -45.52
N GLY A 53 28.64 -1.14 -44.25
CA GLY A 53 29.80 -0.60 -43.55
C GLY A 53 30.48 -1.70 -42.75
N ARG A 54 31.81 -1.80 -42.85
CA ARG A 54 32.60 -2.55 -41.86
C ARG A 54 32.92 -1.61 -40.70
N VAL A 55 32.39 -1.88 -39.53
CA VAL A 55 32.53 -1.02 -38.34
C VAL A 55 33.24 -1.79 -37.23
N ARG A 56 34.22 -1.15 -36.58
CA ARG A 56 34.87 -1.69 -35.37
C ARG A 56 34.21 -1.10 -34.13
N ILE A 57 33.69 -1.94 -33.25
CA ILE A 57 32.99 -1.50 -32.04
C ILE A 57 33.98 -0.98 -31.00
N GLU A 58 33.73 0.22 -30.48
CA GLU A 58 34.60 0.89 -29.51
C GLU A 58 33.94 1.07 -28.14
N GLY A 59 32.62 1.28 -28.11
CA GLY A 59 31.89 1.42 -26.86
C GLY A 59 30.38 1.38 -27.00
N ILE A 60 29.71 1.61 -25.87
CA ILE A 60 28.26 1.53 -25.73
C ILE A 60 27.74 2.92 -25.38
N VAL A 61 26.85 3.45 -26.21
CA VAL A 61 26.15 4.70 -25.96
C VAL A 61 24.95 4.47 -25.06
N GLU A 62 24.17 3.42 -25.34
CA GLU A 62 22.96 3.10 -24.60
C GLU A 62 22.97 1.62 -24.22
N ALA A 63 22.78 1.32 -22.93
CA ALA A 63 22.79 -0.04 -22.43
C ALA A 63 21.53 -0.81 -22.92
N PRO A 64 21.63 -2.14 -23.11
CA PRO A 64 20.48 -2.96 -23.48
C PRO A 64 19.29 -2.79 -22.53
N ASP A 65 18.09 -3.00 -23.08
CA ASP A 65 16.85 -3.04 -22.33
C ASP A 65 16.76 -4.22 -21.38
N PHE A 66 15.82 -4.15 -20.45
CA PHE A 66 15.45 -5.33 -19.69
C PHE A 66 14.87 -6.40 -20.63
N ASN A 67 15.19 -7.66 -20.32
CA ASN A 67 14.52 -8.79 -20.94
C ASN A 67 13.02 -8.79 -20.58
N GLU A 68 12.22 -9.56 -21.31
CA GLU A 68 10.76 -9.58 -21.10
C GLU A 68 10.34 -10.04 -19.69
N LEU A 69 11.20 -10.80 -19.01
CA LEU A 69 10.97 -11.31 -17.66
C LEU A 69 11.46 -10.35 -16.56
N LEU A 70 12.10 -9.23 -16.93
CA LEU A 70 12.74 -8.27 -16.03
C LEU A 70 13.77 -8.90 -15.07
N THR A 71 14.34 -10.06 -15.42
CA THR A 71 15.33 -10.77 -14.60
C THR A 71 16.77 -10.38 -14.92
N GLY A 72 16.96 -9.61 -15.98
CA GLY A 72 18.26 -9.15 -16.45
C GLY A 72 18.11 -8.25 -17.66
N LEU A 73 19.25 -7.88 -18.26
CA LEU A 73 19.29 -7.12 -19.51
C LEU A 73 19.30 -8.06 -20.71
N GLU A 74 18.84 -7.57 -21.85
CA GLU A 74 19.07 -8.18 -23.15
C GLU A 74 20.58 -8.36 -23.38
N PRO A 75 21.01 -9.44 -24.05
CA PRO A 75 22.41 -9.67 -24.32
C PRO A 75 22.98 -8.56 -25.21
N LEU A 76 24.25 -8.23 -24.99
CA LEU A 76 24.99 -7.33 -25.86
C LEU A 76 25.14 -7.97 -27.25
N SER A 77 24.85 -7.20 -28.30
CA SER A 77 24.99 -7.66 -29.68
C SER A 77 26.44 -7.79 -30.11
N TYR A 78 27.33 -7.02 -29.48
CA TYR A 78 28.73 -6.91 -29.89
C TYR A 78 29.71 -6.92 -28.72
N GLU A 79 30.97 -7.28 -28.99
CA GLU A 79 32.08 -7.21 -28.06
C GLU A 79 33.06 -6.05 -28.37
N LYS A 80 33.94 -5.74 -27.41
CA LYS A 80 34.97 -4.71 -27.58
C LYS A 80 35.91 -5.05 -28.74
N GLY A 81 36.01 -4.15 -29.70
CA GLY A 81 36.92 -4.28 -30.84
C GLY A 81 36.45 -5.25 -31.92
N GLU A 82 35.24 -5.78 -31.79
CA GLU A 82 34.63 -6.62 -32.82
C GLU A 82 34.45 -5.83 -34.12
N GLU A 83 34.79 -6.45 -35.25
CA GLU A 83 34.56 -5.87 -36.58
C GLU A 83 33.35 -6.52 -37.22
N VAL A 84 32.31 -5.72 -37.46
CA VAL A 84 31.01 -6.19 -37.95
C VAL A 84 30.62 -5.53 -39.25
N TYR A 85 29.91 -6.27 -40.11
CA TYR A 85 29.39 -5.78 -41.38
C TYR A 85 27.92 -5.44 -41.25
N LEU A 86 27.63 -4.13 -41.20
CA LEU A 86 26.29 -3.62 -40.95
C LEU A 86 25.68 -3.05 -42.23
N PRO A 87 24.38 -3.26 -42.47
CA PRO A 87 23.69 -2.57 -43.56
C PRO A 87 23.67 -1.08 -43.27
N GLY A 88 23.78 -0.23 -44.29
CA GLY A 88 23.84 1.22 -44.11
C GLY A 88 22.71 1.83 -43.29
N ARG A 89 21.52 1.21 -43.30
CA ARG A 89 20.37 1.60 -42.46
C ARG A 89 20.61 1.50 -40.95
N ALA A 90 21.54 0.67 -40.52
CA ALA A 90 21.90 0.46 -39.11
C ALA A 90 23.05 1.38 -38.66
N VAL A 91 23.62 2.16 -39.57
CA VAL A 91 24.75 3.05 -39.32
C VAL A 91 24.30 4.50 -39.42
N GLN A 92 24.54 5.26 -38.38
CA GLN A 92 24.14 6.66 -38.25
C GLN A 92 25.36 7.56 -38.02
N PRO A 93 25.30 8.83 -38.44
CA PRO A 93 26.36 9.79 -38.16
C PRO A 93 26.51 10.00 -36.66
N TRP A 94 27.75 9.95 -36.18
CA TRP A 94 28.10 10.36 -34.82
C TRP A 94 29.09 11.50 -34.88
N HIS A 95 28.66 12.68 -34.43
CA HIS A 95 29.45 13.91 -34.57
C HIS A 95 30.31 14.21 -33.33
N ASP A 96 30.00 13.59 -32.19
CA ASP A 96 30.69 13.85 -30.93
C ASP A 96 31.99 13.04 -30.82
N SER A 97 32.93 13.53 -30.01
CA SER A 97 34.07 12.72 -29.62
C SER A 97 33.61 11.61 -28.66
N PHE A 98 34.19 10.42 -28.81
CA PHE A 98 33.98 9.34 -27.87
C PHE A 98 35.30 9.00 -27.18
N GLU A 99 35.37 9.27 -25.88
CA GLU A 99 36.61 9.15 -25.10
C GLU A 99 36.58 8.00 -24.09
N LEU A 100 35.40 7.40 -23.88
CA LEU A 100 35.23 6.33 -22.92
C LEU A 100 35.69 5.00 -23.50
N SER A 101 36.35 4.18 -22.68
CA SER A 101 36.54 2.77 -23.06
C SER A 101 35.21 2.02 -23.09
N TYR A 102 35.14 0.90 -23.80
CA TYR A 102 33.98 0.00 -23.82
C TYR A 102 33.38 -0.30 -22.44
N ARG A 103 34.24 -0.62 -21.45
CA ARG A 103 33.77 -0.91 -20.09
C ARG A 103 33.27 0.32 -19.36
N GLN A 104 33.92 1.47 -19.55
CA GLN A 104 33.50 2.74 -18.93
C GLN A 104 32.17 3.23 -19.51
N SER A 105 32.00 3.09 -20.82
CA SER A 105 30.78 3.50 -21.53
C SER A 105 29.58 2.60 -21.19
N LEU A 106 29.79 1.29 -21.06
CA LEU A 106 28.78 0.39 -20.48
C LEU A 106 28.41 0.80 -19.06
N GLY A 107 29.41 1.07 -18.20
CA GLY A 107 29.16 1.49 -16.83
C GLY A 107 28.41 2.82 -16.73
N ALA A 108 28.76 3.79 -17.59
CA ALA A 108 28.12 5.10 -17.65
C ALA A 108 26.66 4.99 -18.11
N SER A 109 26.39 4.26 -19.19
CA SER A 109 25.02 4.06 -19.71
C SER A 109 24.14 3.28 -18.73
N LEU A 110 24.67 2.27 -18.03
CA LEU A 110 23.94 1.58 -16.96
C LEU A 110 23.64 2.51 -15.77
N LYS A 111 24.58 3.37 -15.40
CA LYS A 111 24.38 4.35 -14.32
C LYS A 111 23.30 5.36 -14.69
N GLU A 112 23.34 5.91 -15.91
CA GLU A 112 22.31 6.84 -16.39
C GLU A 112 20.92 6.21 -16.35
N ARG A 113 20.80 4.96 -16.82
CA ARG A 113 19.55 4.21 -16.76
C ARG A 113 19.07 3.96 -15.33
N TRP A 114 20.00 3.67 -14.42
CA TRP A 114 19.71 3.55 -12.99
C TRP A 114 19.19 4.87 -12.40
N ASP A 115 19.83 6.00 -12.73
CA ASP A 115 19.43 7.32 -12.25
C ASP A 115 18.01 7.66 -12.75
N GLN A 116 17.73 7.44 -14.03
CA GLN A 116 16.40 7.63 -14.62
C GLN A 116 15.33 6.76 -13.96
N ALA A 117 15.63 5.47 -13.73
CA ALA A 117 14.71 4.56 -13.05
C ALA A 117 14.47 4.98 -11.60
N SER A 118 15.50 5.44 -10.90
CA SER A 118 15.42 5.92 -9.52
C SER A 118 14.56 7.18 -9.41
N GLU A 119 14.73 8.13 -10.33
CA GLU A 119 13.90 9.33 -10.40
C GLU A 119 12.44 8.99 -10.72
N ALA A 120 12.21 8.10 -11.70
CA ALA A 120 10.86 7.64 -12.02
C ALA A 120 10.19 6.93 -10.85
N ALA A 121 10.94 6.13 -10.08
CA ALA A 121 10.45 5.48 -8.87
C ALA A 121 10.10 6.50 -7.77
N ALA A 122 10.94 7.51 -7.54
CA ALA A 122 10.65 8.58 -6.59
C ALA A 122 9.37 9.36 -6.97
N GLN A 123 9.21 9.70 -8.24
CA GLN A 123 7.99 10.35 -8.74
C GLN A 123 6.75 9.45 -8.63
N ALA A 124 6.90 8.14 -8.88
CA ALA A 124 5.81 7.18 -8.73
C ALA A 124 5.39 7.04 -7.27
N GLU A 125 6.34 7.04 -6.34
CA GLU A 125 6.07 6.98 -4.91
C GLU A 125 5.34 8.23 -4.41
N GLU A 126 5.75 9.43 -4.85
CA GLU A 126 5.03 10.66 -4.50
C GLU A 126 3.60 10.66 -5.06
N LYS A 127 3.39 10.16 -6.28
CA LYS A 127 2.04 9.97 -6.86
C LYS A 127 1.21 8.98 -6.03
N ARG A 128 1.81 7.86 -5.60
CA ARG A 128 1.14 6.89 -4.73
C ARG A 128 0.71 7.51 -3.40
N ARG A 129 1.59 8.30 -2.79
CA ARG A 129 1.30 9.02 -1.54
C ARG A 129 0.11 9.97 -1.70
N VAL A 130 0.05 10.74 -2.78
CA VAL A 130 -1.08 11.63 -3.08
C VAL A 130 -2.37 10.84 -3.27
N LEU A 131 -2.34 9.73 -4.03
CA LEU A 131 -3.51 8.88 -4.23
C LEU A 131 -4.00 8.25 -2.92
N GLN A 132 -3.07 7.80 -2.07
CA GLN A 132 -3.40 7.25 -0.76
C GLN A 132 -4.02 8.32 0.16
N MET A 133 -3.49 9.54 0.17
CA MET A 133 -4.10 10.65 0.92
C MET A 133 -5.51 10.97 0.42
N GLU A 134 -5.74 11.00 -0.89
CA GLU A 134 -7.08 11.20 -1.44
C GLU A 134 -8.01 10.06 -1.03
N LEU A 135 -7.60 8.80 -1.17
CA LEU A 135 -8.41 7.65 -0.73
C LEU A 135 -8.72 7.69 0.77
N ARG A 136 -7.79 8.15 1.60
CA ARG A 136 -8.02 8.38 3.05
C ARG A 136 -9.11 9.43 3.30
N LYS A 137 -9.09 10.56 2.59
CA LYS A 137 -10.15 11.59 2.70
C LYS A 137 -11.54 11.01 2.41
N TRP A 138 -11.61 10.10 1.46
CA TRP A 138 -12.87 9.42 1.09
C TRP A 138 -13.15 8.16 1.92
N GLN A 139 -12.30 7.82 2.90
CA GLN A 139 -12.39 6.59 3.68
C GLN A 139 -12.42 5.31 2.80
N MET A 140 -11.70 5.33 1.67
CA MET A 140 -11.63 4.22 0.70
C MET A 140 -10.25 3.57 0.63
N GLU A 141 -9.43 3.69 1.69
CA GLU A 141 -8.08 3.12 1.71
C GLU A 141 -8.08 1.59 1.60
N HIS A 142 -9.21 0.93 1.93
CA HIS A 142 -9.40 -0.51 1.71
C HIS A 142 -9.22 -0.95 0.26
N LEU A 143 -9.45 -0.06 -0.73
CA LEU A 143 -9.24 -0.37 -2.15
C LEU A 143 -7.76 -0.59 -2.51
N LEU A 144 -6.84 -0.13 -1.65
CA LEU A 144 -5.41 -0.36 -1.83
C LEU A 144 -4.96 -1.73 -1.31
N SER A 145 -5.82 -2.44 -0.57
CA SER A 145 -5.56 -3.78 -0.08
C SER A 145 -6.27 -4.82 -0.96
N GLU A 146 -5.51 -5.72 -1.58
CA GLU A 146 -6.07 -6.84 -2.37
C GLU A 146 -6.94 -7.79 -1.52
N ASP A 147 -6.86 -7.70 -0.19
CA ASP A 147 -7.60 -8.51 0.78
C ASP A 147 -8.51 -7.65 1.70
N ALA A 148 -9.50 -6.94 1.16
CA ALA A 148 -10.39 -6.10 1.97
C ALA A 148 -11.27 -6.88 2.98
N TYR A 149 -11.37 -8.20 2.85
CA TYR A 149 -12.21 -9.06 3.69
C TYR A 149 -11.41 -10.21 4.29
N VAL A 150 -11.77 -10.61 5.51
CA VAL A 150 -11.34 -11.88 6.13
C VAL A 150 -12.50 -12.84 6.09
N TYR A 151 -12.23 -14.08 5.68
CA TYR A 151 -13.25 -15.13 5.56
C TYR A 151 -13.16 -16.08 6.75
N TYR A 152 -14.30 -16.36 7.35
CA TYR A 152 -14.42 -17.28 8.47
C TYR A 152 -15.44 -18.36 8.17
N ASP A 153 -15.22 -19.54 8.74
CA ASP A 153 -16.19 -20.63 8.75
C ASP A 153 -17.00 -20.59 10.05
N ILE A 154 -18.32 -20.69 9.95
CA ILE A 154 -19.19 -20.83 11.12
C ILE A 154 -19.09 -22.27 11.64
N VAL A 155 -18.64 -22.43 12.88
CA VAL A 155 -18.47 -23.72 13.54
C VAL A 155 -19.26 -23.72 14.86
N GLN A 156 -20.06 -24.75 15.09
CA GLN A 156 -20.74 -24.92 16.37
C GLN A 156 -20.00 -25.93 17.24
N LYS A 157 -19.60 -25.54 18.45
CA LYS A 157 -19.09 -26.47 19.47
C LYS A 157 -20.03 -26.48 20.66
N ARG A 158 -20.67 -27.64 20.89
CA ARG A 158 -21.71 -27.82 21.92
C ARG A 158 -22.91 -26.88 21.69
N ARG A 159 -23.03 -25.81 22.49
CA ARG A 159 -24.12 -24.82 22.44
C ARG A 159 -23.69 -23.44 21.94
N THR A 160 -22.40 -23.23 21.75
CA THR A 160 -21.83 -21.92 21.38
C THR A 160 -21.34 -21.95 19.94
N LEU A 161 -21.58 -20.85 19.23
CA LEU A 161 -21.15 -20.64 17.86
C LEU A 161 -19.86 -19.84 17.80
N TYR A 162 -18.97 -20.27 16.91
CA TYR A 162 -17.66 -19.69 16.70
C TYR A 162 -17.49 -19.36 15.21
N ILE A 163 -16.76 -18.30 14.92
CA ILE A 163 -16.15 -18.06 13.62
C ILE A 163 -14.70 -18.55 13.67
N TYR A 164 -14.31 -19.36 12.68
CA TYR A 164 -12.99 -19.97 12.59
C TYR A 164 -12.23 -19.45 11.38
N ASP A 165 -11.03 -18.91 11.61
CA ASP A 165 -10.09 -18.55 10.56
C ASP A 165 -9.25 -19.77 10.18
N SER A 166 -9.56 -20.37 9.03
CA SER A 166 -8.85 -21.54 8.54
C SER A 166 -7.37 -21.30 8.20
N LEU A 167 -6.96 -20.04 7.96
CA LEU A 167 -5.57 -19.69 7.63
C LEU A 167 -4.72 -19.47 8.89
N LYS A 168 -5.32 -18.90 9.93
CA LYS A 168 -4.62 -18.60 11.20
C LYS A 168 -4.84 -19.65 12.29
N GLU A 169 -5.73 -20.60 12.05
CA GLU A 169 -6.18 -21.61 13.02
C GLU A 169 -6.77 -21.01 14.31
N GLU A 170 -7.32 -19.80 14.23
CA GLU A 170 -7.91 -19.07 15.36
C GLU A 170 -9.44 -19.17 15.35
N SER A 171 -10.06 -19.17 16.53
CA SER A 171 -11.52 -19.16 16.68
C SER A 171 -11.99 -18.04 17.60
N LEU A 172 -13.00 -17.30 17.19
CA LEU A 172 -13.67 -16.28 18.00
C LEU A 172 -15.13 -16.67 18.24
N THR A 173 -15.64 -16.42 19.44
CA THR A 173 -17.06 -16.65 19.75
C THR A 173 -17.93 -15.60 19.05
N LEU A 174 -19.12 -16.01 18.58
CA LEU A 174 -20.12 -15.10 18.04
C LEU A 174 -20.98 -14.45 19.13
N GLU A 175 -21.05 -15.04 20.33
CA GLU A 175 -21.79 -14.47 21.45
C GLU A 175 -21.23 -13.10 21.87
N GLY A 176 -22.08 -12.07 21.86
CA GLY A 176 -21.68 -10.69 22.22
C GLY A 176 -20.79 -10.01 21.18
N CYS A 177 -20.64 -10.58 19.99
CA CYS A 177 -19.78 -10.02 18.95
C CYS A 177 -20.42 -8.78 18.31
N PRO A 178 -19.78 -7.59 18.37
CA PRO A 178 -20.37 -6.34 17.90
C PRO A 178 -20.16 -6.09 16.40
N PHE A 179 -19.58 -7.05 15.66
CA PHE A 179 -19.22 -6.86 14.27
C PHE A 179 -20.39 -7.09 13.32
N GLU A 180 -20.38 -6.35 12.22
CA GLU A 180 -21.25 -6.61 11.07
C GLU A 180 -20.56 -7.67 10.19
N PHE A 181 -21.24 -8.78 9.98
CA PHE A 181 -20.80 -9.85 9.10
C PHE A 181 -21.43 -9.67 7.73
N GLU A 182 -20.83 -10.25 6.71
CA GLU A 182 -21.53 -10.49 5.46
C GLU A 182 -21.72 -12.00 5.25
N LEU A 183 -22.98 -12.41 5.08
CA LEU A 183 -23.36 -13.80 4.86
C LEU A 183 -23.70 -14.01 3.39
N LYS A 184 -23.30 -15.17 2.84
CA LYS A 184 -23.53 -15.47 1.43
C LYS A 184 -24.94 -16.01 1.21
N VAL A 185 -25.87 -15.14 0.83
CA VAL A 185 -27.27 -15.47 0.52
C VAL A 185 -27.48 -15.41 -1.00
N GLN A 186 -27.99 -16.49 -1.61
CA GLN A 186 -28.29 -16.55 -3.06
C GLN A 186 -27.15 -16.05 -3.98
N ASN A 187 -25.90 -16.37 -3.61
CA ASN A 187 -24.69 -15.94 -4.32
C ASN A 187 -24.40 -14.42 -4.30
N ARG A 188 -25.03 -13.69 -3.37
CA ARG A 188 -24.69 -12.32 -2.99
C ARG A 188 -24.23 -12.31 -1.54
N TRP A 189 -23.45 -11.30 -1.18
CA TRP A 189 -23.04 -11.08 0.20
C TRP A 189 -23.96 -10.02 0.79
N GLU A 190 -24.62 -10.34 1.90
CA GLU A 190 -25.56 -9.44 2.56
C GLU A 190 -25.08 -9.10 3.97
N PRO A 191 -25.11 -7.82 4.38
CA PRO A 191 -24.69 -7.39 5.70
C PRO A 191 -25.68 -7.86 6.76
N VAL A 192 -25.16 -8.43 7.84
CA VAL A 192 -25.93 -9.02 8.94
C VAL A 192 -25.22 -8.87 10.29
N TYR A 193 -26.00 -8.80 11.35
CA TYR A 193 -25.54 -8.82 12.75
C TYR A 193 -25.87 -10.17 13.37
N TYR A 194 -24.98 -10.69 14.20
CA TYR A 194 -25.29 -11.88 15.00
C TYR A 194 -26.33 -11.53 16.07
N SER A 195 -27.34 -12.40 16.24
CA SER A 195 -28.36 -12.24 17.27
C SER A 195 -28.23 -13.32 18.34
N GLU A 196 -28.81 -14.50 18.13
CA GLU A 196 -28.77 -15.60 19.09
C GLU A 196 -28.89 -16.95 18.38
N GLY A 197 -28.07 -17.91 18.82
CA GLY A 197 -28.00 -19.22 18.18
C GLY A 197 -27.54 -19.05 16.73
N ARG A 198 -28.15 -19.75 15.78
CA ARG A 198 -27.74 -19.70 14.37
C ARG A 198 -28.33 -18.51 13.58
N ARG A 199 -28.87 -17.49 14.26
CA ARG A 199 -29.61 -16.39 13.62
C ARG A 199 -28.75 -15.15 13.42
N PHE A 200 -28.81 -14.64 12.21
CA PHE A 200 -28.19 -13.41 11.74
C PHE A 200 -29.30 -12.48 11.23
N VAL A 201 -29.21 -11.19 11.50
CA VAL A 201 -30.27 -10.22 11.19
C VAL A 201 -29.71 -9.09 10.35
N THR A 202 -30.34 -8.76 9.22
CA THR A 202 -29.93 -7.61 8.41
C THR A 202 -30.25 -6.28 9.10
N PRO A 203 -29.63 -5.15 8.69
CA PRO A 203 -30.04 -3.82 9.15
C PRO A 203 -31.54 -3.53 8.95
N ASP A 204 -32.15 -4.15 7.92
CA ASP A 204 -33.57 -4.00 7.59
C ASP A 204 -34.49 -4.94 8.40
N GLY A 205 -33.92 -5.79 9.27
CA GLY A 205 -34.65 -6.68 10.17
C GLY A 205 -35.01 -8.06 9.58
N GLU A 206 -34.45 -8.43 8.43
CA GLU A 206 -34.64 -9.77 7.86
C GLU A 206 -33.73 -10.78 8.58
N GLU A 207 -34.29 -11.94 8.95
CA GLU A 207 -33.55 -12.99 9.67
C GLU A 207 -33.05 -14.09 8.74
N TYR A 208 -31.76 -14.38 8.83
CA TYR A 208 -31.08 -15.49 8.17
C TYR A 208 -30.61 -16.52 9.19
N THR A 209 -30.77 -17.79 8.87
CA THR A 209 -30.23 -18.89 9.70
C THR A 209 -29.02 -19.50 9.00
N ALA A 210 -27.85 -19.40 9.63
CA ALA A 210 -26.62 -19.96 9.09
C ALA A 210 -26.47 -21.45 9.44
N GLY A 211 -26.02 -22.23 8.48
CA GLY A 211 -25.59 -23.62 8.64
C GLY A 211 -24.18 -23.74 9.24
N GLU A 212 -23.84 -24.95 9.66
CA GLU A 212 -22.47 -25.29 10.04
C GLU A 212 -21.61 -25.47 8.78
N GLY A 213 -20.47 -24.79 8.72
CA GLY A 213 -19.63 -24.70 7.52
C GLY A 213 -20.01 -23.59 6.54
N ASP A 214 -21.03 -22.78 6.86
CA ASP A 214 -21.30 -21.57 6.09
C ASP A 214 -20.16 -20.57 6.25
N LYS A 215 -19.85 -19.88 5.15
CA LYS A 215 -18.82 -18.85 5.12
C LYS A 215 -19.42 -17.49 5.40
N VAL A 216 -18.85 -16.81 6.38
CA VAL A 216 -19.06 -15.37 6.58
C VAL A 216 -17.77 -14.63 6.25
N ARG A 217 -17.91 -13.39 5.83
CA ARG A 217 -16.76 -12.51 5.67
C ARG A 217 -16.93 -11.26 6.53
N LEU A 218 -15.83 -10.77 7.08
CA LEU A 218 -15.78 -9.51 7.79
C LEU A 218 -14.95 -8.53 6.99
N ASN A 219 -15.40 -7.28 6.88
CA ASN A 219 -14.60 -6.23 6.29
C ASN A 219 -13.43 -5.89 7.24
N LYS A 220 -12.19 -5.88 6.72
CA LYS A 220 -11.00 -5.54 7.51
C LYS A 220 -11.07 -4.15 8.13
N GLU A 221 -11.83 -3.22 7.56
CA GLU A 221 -12.06 -1.90 8.16
C GLU A 221 -12.81 -1.95 9.49
N GLN A 222 -13.58 -3.01 9.76
CA GLN A 222 -14.18 -3.17 11.08
C GLN A 222 -13.14 -3.51 12.13
N PHE A 223 -11.97 -4.04 11.72
CA PHE A 223 -10.78 -4.18 12.56
C PHE A 223 -9.94 -2.90 12.66
N ASP A 224 -10.41 -1.77 12.12
CA ASP A 224 -9.79 -0.48 12.38
C ASP A 224 -9.85 -0.20 13.90
N PRO A 225 -8.69 -0.18 14.60
CA PRO A 225 -8.67 -0.08 16.05
C PRO A 225 -9.32 1.21 16.57
N TYR A 226 -9.33 2.27 15.75
CA TYR A 226 -9.92 3.55 16.09
C TYR A 226 -11.45 3.53 15.92
N LYS A 227 -11.97 2.98 14.82
CA LYS A 227 -13.43 2.78 14.66
C LYS A 227 -13.98 1.89 15.78
N MET A 228 -13.26 0.82 16.10
CA MET A 228 -13.62 -0.08 17.21
C MET A 228 -13.62 0.64 18.56
N LEU A 229 -12.62 1.48 18.81
CA LEU A 229 -12.59 2.29 20.03
C LEU A 229 -13.81 3.21 20.11
N LEU A 230 -14.19 3.89 19.02
CA LEU A 230 -15.34 4.78 19.02
C LEU A 230 -16.66 4.03 19.28
N ASN A 231 -16.80 2.82 18.75
CA ASN A 231 -17.97 1.97 18.98
C ASN A 231 -18.03 1.40 20.41
N GLU A 232 -16.88 1.25 21.07
CA GLU A 232 -16.77 0.77 22.44
C GLU A 232 -17.05 1.87 23.48
N LEU A 233 -16.72 3.12 23.15
CA LEU A 233 -16.94 4.25 24.05
C LEU A 233 -18.42 4.59 24.18
N GLU A 234 -18.86 4.83 25.42
CA GLU A 234 -20.19 5.40 25.64
C GLU A 234 -20.29 6.81 25.04
N THR A 235 -21.50 7.21 24.61
CA THR A 235 -21.72 8.52 23.98
C THR A 235 -21.14 9.71 24.78
N PRO A 236 -21.21 9.77 26.13
CA PRO A 236 -20.58 10.83 26.89
C PRO A 236 -19.04 10.82 26.81
N ALA A 237 -18.42 9.64 26.75
CA ALA A 237 -16.98 9.49 26.61
C ALA A 237 -16.51 9.91 25.20
N VAL A 238 -17.26 9.54 24.15
CA VAL A 238 -17.03 10.03 22.77
C VAL A 238 -17.04 11.55 22.74
N LYS A 239 -18.06 12.19 23.35
CA LYS A 239 -18.13 13.65 23.46
C LYS A 239 -16.99 14.25 24.29
N ALA A 240 -16.44 13.52 25.26
CA ALA A 240 -15.28 13.97 26.04
C ALA A 240 -13.99 13.96 25.18
N LEU A 241 -13.83 12.95 24.33
CA LEU A 241 -12.76 12.86 23.34
C LEU A 241 -12.88 13.98 22.30
N GLU A 242 -14.06 14.13 21.66
CA GLU A 242 -14.35 15.16 20.65
C GLU A 242 -14.06 16.57 21.16
N ARG A 243 -14.47 16.89 22.40
CA ARG A 243 -14.18 18.19 23.03
C ARG A 243 -12.68 18.42 23.22
N GLY A 244 -11.92 17.38 23.56
CA GLY A 244 -10.47 17.47 23.69
C GLY A 244 -9.79 17.71 22.34
N LEU A 245 -10.19 16.94 21.32
CA LEU A 245 -9.69 17.08 19.95
C LEU A 245 -9.99 18.49 19.40
N SER A 246 -11.23 18.94 19.49
CA SER A 246 -11.65 20.25 18.98
C SER A 246 -10.89 21.41 19.61
N LYS A 247 -10.61 21.37 20.92
CA LYS A 247 -9.81 22.40 21.60
C LYS A 247 -8.37 22.45 21.11
N LEU A 248 -7.83 21.32 20.68
CA LEU A 248 -6.47 21.18 20.14
C LEU A 248 -6.46 21.22 18.61
N LYS A 249 -7.57 21.65 17.99
CA LYS A 249 -7.76 21.74 16.53
C LYS A 249 -7.54 20.42 15.78
N ALA A 250 -7.70 19.30 16.47
CA ALA A 250 -7.76 17.98 15.88
C ALA A 250 -9.21 17.55 15.65
N SER A 251 -9.40 16.60 14.76
CA SER A 251 -10.66 15.90 14.49
C SER A 251 -10.40 14.40 14.35
N HIS A 252 -11.46 13.60 14.29
CA HIS A 252 -11.36 12.16 14.04
C HIS A 252 -10.61 11.84 12.73
N GLU A 253 -10.75 12.70 11.72
CA GLU A 253 -10.09 12.57 10.41
C GLU A 253 -8.56 12.73 10.50
N ASN A 254 -8.07 13.33 11.59
CA ASN A 254 -6.64 13.51 11.83
C ASN A 254 -5.99 12.27 12.47
N CYS A 255 -6.74 11.22 12.81
CA CYS A 255 -6.18 10.03 13.45
C CYS A 255 -5.26 9.27 12.50
N MET A 256 -3.99 9.12 12.90
CA MET A 256 -2.95 8.43 12.13
C MET A 256 -2.69 7.01 12.64
N HIS A 257 -2.79 6.81 13.96
CA HIS A 257 -2.54 5.51 14.57
C HIS A 257 -3.42 5.34 15.81
N CYS A 258 -3.98 4.14 15.99
CA CYS A 258 -4.67 3.77 17.20
C CYS A 258 -4.25 2.36 17.61
N HIS A 259 -3.77 2.22 18.85
CA HIS A 259 -3.54 0.94 19.50
C HIS A 259 -4.64 0.71 20.54
N ASN A 260 -5.64 -0.10 20.19
CA ASN A 260 -6.72 -0.49 21.08
C ASN A 260 -6.40 -1.80 21.82
N SER A 261 -5.95 -1.68 23.06
CA SER A 261 -5.62 -2.80 23.95
C SER A 261 -6.83 -3.46 24.61
N LEU A 262 -7.96 -2.76 24.72
CA LEU A 262 -9.16 -3.30 25.38
C LEU A 262 -9.77 -4.42 24.54
N LEU A 263 -9.88 -4.21 23.23
CA LEU A 263 -10.35 -5.24 22.32
C LEU A 263 -9.53 -6.54 22.42
N VAL A 264 -8.20 -6.42 22.45
CA VAL A 264 -7.30 -7.58 22.59
C VAL A 264 -7.60 -8.37 23.88
N LYS A 265 -7.95 -7.66 24.97
CA LYS A 265 -8.31 -8.29 26.25
C LYS A 265 -9.71 -8.89 26.24
N LEU A 266 -10.69 -8.21 25.63
CA LEU A 266 -12.05 -8.73 25.50
C LEU A 266 -12.11 -10.00 24.65
N LEU A 267 -11.30 -10.08 23.58
CA LEU A 267 -11.20 -11.26 22.73
C LEU A 267 -10.40 -12.41 23.38
N GLY A 268 -9.54 -12.10 24.36
CA GLY A 268 -8.63 -13.06 24.99
C GLY A 268 -9.08 -13.62 26.36
N SER A 269 -9.99 -12.95 27.06
CA SER A 269 -10.34 -13.27 28.46
C SER A 269 -11.82 -13.62 28.63
N PHE A 270 -12.15 -14.92 28.59
CA PHE A 270 -13.54 -15.42 28.72
C PHE A 270 -14.13 -15.28 30.14
N GLU A 271 -13.30 -15.13 31.18
CA GLU A 271 -13.72 -15.16 32.60
C GLU A 271 -13.41 -13.87 33.37
N GLN A 272 -12.80 -12.87 32.74
CA GLN A 272 -12.50 -11.61 33.42
C GLN A 272 -13.69 -10.68 33.35
N GLN A 273 -14.20 -10.30 34.52
CA GLN A 273 -15.24 -9.29 34.68
C GLN A 273 -14.66 -7.89 34.94
N SER A 274 -13.34 -7.74 35.01
CA SER A 274 -12.69 -6.44 35.22
C SER A 274 -11.51 -6.25 34.26
N PHE A 275 -11.51 -5.14 33.54
CA PHE A 275 -10.51 -4.78 32.55
C PHE A 275 -9.99 -3.38 32.84
N GLN A 276 -8.68 -3.21 32.81
CA GLN A 276 -8.03 -1.91 32.89
C GLN A 276 -6.86 -1.84 31.90
N GLY A 277 -6.60 -0.66 31.35
CA GLY A 277 -5.47 -0.47 30.45
C GLY A 277 -5.40 0.92 29.83
N VAL A 278 -4.55 1.03 28.81
CA VAL A 278 -4.30 2.28 28.10
C VAL A 278 -4.26 2.02 26.60
N ASN A 279 -5.05 2.78 25.86
CA ASN A 279 -5.00 2.87 24.42
C ASN A 279 -4.15 4.08 24.01
N PHE A 280 -3.35 3.93 22.97
CA PHE A 280 -2.53 5.01 22.42
C PHE A 280 -3.09 5.44 21.09
N ILE A 281 -3.34 6.74 20.92
CA ILE A 281 -3.90 7.29 19.70
C ILE A 281 -3.01 8.45 19.27
N THR A 282 -2.61 8.49 18.02
CA THR A 282 -1.80 9.57 17.45
C THR A 282 -2.60 10.26 16.37
N TYR A 283 -2.64 11.58 16.43
CA TYR A 283 -3.25 12.44 15.44
C TYR A 283 -2.18 13.33 14.81
N GLU A 284 -2.32 13.59 13.52
CA GLU A 284 -1.49 14.54 12.78
C GLU A 284 -2.36 15.69 12.29
N THR A 285 -2.08 16.89 12.79
CA THR A 285 -2.78 18.13 12.40
C THR A 285 -1.78 19.11 11.80
N PRO A 286 -2.25 20.18 11.12
CA PRO A 286 -1.36 21.23 10.65
C PRO A 286 -0.53 21.91 11.76
N GLU A 287 -1.01 21.87 13.01
CA GLU A 287 -0.36 22.45 14.17
C GLU A 287 0.75 21.58 14.77
N GLY A 288 0.79 20.29 14.46
CA GLY A 288 1.78 19.36 14.99
C GLY A 288 1.26 17.94 15.20
N THR A 289 2.04 17.14 15.93
CA THR A 289 1.63 15.79 16.33
C THR A 289 0.94 15.82 17.69
N LEU A 290 -0.27 15.28 17.76
CA LEU A 290 -1.05 15.14 19.00
C LEU A 290 -1.10 13.67 19.41
N MET A 291 -0.64 13.36 20.61
CA MET A 291 -0.79 12.03 21.22
C MET A 291 -1.90 12.04 22.26
N VAL A 292 -2.80 11.07 22.19
CA VAL A 292 -3.87 10.84 23.15
C VAL A 292 -3.68 9.48 23.81
N GLN A 293 -3.57 9.47 25.13
CA GLN A 293 -3.57 8.27 25.95
C GLN A 293 -4.98 8.11 26.54
N HIS A 294 -5.68 7.06 26.13
CA HIS A 294 -6.99 6.74 26.65
C HIS A 294 -6.87 5.63 27.70
N HIS A 295 -6.96 6.01 28.97
CA HIS A 295 -7.03 5.10 30.10
C HIS A 295 -8.47 4.63 30.27
N TYR A 296 -8.69 3.33 30.33
CA TYR A 296 -10.00 2.74 30.54
C TYR A 296 -10.01 1.82 31.76
N GLU A 297 -11.14 1.81 32.47
CA GLU A 297 -11.52 0.75 33.41
C GLU A 297 -12.94 0.30 33.07
N ARG A 298 -13.17 -1.01 33.10
CA ARG A 298 -14.47 -1.66 32.89
C ARG A 298 -14.64 -2.70 33.98
N ASP A 299 -15.69 -2.57 34.79
CA ASP A 299 -16.14 -3.65 35.66
C ASP A 299 -17.54 -4.08 35.21
N MET A 300 -17.66 -5.32 34.75
CA MET A 300 -18.91 -5.95 34.35
C MET A 300 -19.53 -6.65 35.55
N TYR A 301 -20.83 -6.48 35.76
CA TYR A 301 -21.54 -7.13 36.86
C TYR A 301 -22.82 -7.79 36.37
N ASP A 302 -23.11 -9.00 36.86
CA ASP A 302 -24.33 -9.72 36.51
C ASP A 302 -25.59 -9.14 37.20
N ASP A 303 -25.42 -8.41 38.30
CA ASP A 303 -26.50 -8.01 39.22
C ASP A 303 -26.65 -6.49 39.41
N ARG A 304 -25.78 -5.69 38.80
CA ARG A 304 -25.77 -4.22 38.90
C ARG A 304 -25.26 -3.59 37.60
N PRO A 305 -25.54 -2.30 37.33
CA PRO A 305 -25.02 -1.66 36.13
C PRO A 305 -23.50 -1.67 36.09
N ASP A 306 -22.97 -1.89 34.88
CA ASP A 306 -21.54 -1.90 34.62
C ASP A 306 -20.90 -0.57 35.01
N ARG A 307 -19.68 -0.66 35.53
CA ARG A 307 -18.86 0.51 35.84
C ARG A 307 -17.90 0.75 34.70
N THR A 308 -18.03 1.92 34.08
CA THR A 308 -17.16 2.38 33.01
C THR A 308 -16.45 3.65 33.46
N PHE A 309 -15.14 3.69 33.22
CA PHE A 309 -14.31 4.87 33.45
C PHE A 309 -13.40 5.06 32.24
N ASP A 310 -13.38 6.27 31.71
CA ASP A 310 -12.58 6.67 30.56
C ASP A 310 -11.86 7.97 30.86
N ARG A 311 -10.55 8.00 30.67
CA ARG A 311 -9.73 9.21 30.84
C ARG A 311 -8.83 9.38 29.63
N PHE A 312 -8.94 10.53 28.99
CA PHE A 312 -8.13 10.92 27.83
C PHE A 312 -7.08 11.95 28.27
N GLU A 313 -5.80 11.60 28.13
CA GLU A 313 -4.69 12.54 28.28
C GLU A 313 -4.16 12.93 26.89
N PHE A 314 -4.19 14.22 26.57
CA PHE A 314 -3.74 14.79 25.31
C PHE A 314 -2.37 15.45 25.53
N THR A 315 -1.44 15.22 24.61
CA THR A 315 -0.10 15.84 24.60
C THR A 315 0.28 16.24 23.18
N LEU A 316 0.52 17.53 22.96
CA LEU A 316 1.08 18.07 21.72
C LEU A 316 2.62 18.01 21.75
N ASP A 317 3.23 18.10 20.57
CA ASP A 317 4.68 18.18 20.37
C ASP A 317 5.31 19.45 20.96
N ASP A 318 4.54 20.53 21.11
CA ASP A 318 4.93 21.74 21.83
C ASP A 318 4.93 21.59 23.37
N GLY A 319 4.51 20.43 23.88
CA GLY A 319 4.42 20.12 25.31
C GLY A 319 3.11 20.54 25.98
N THR A 320 2.14 21.09 25.24
CA THR A 320 0.80 21.40 25.74
C THR A 320 0.09 20.12 26.14
N ARG A 321 -0.50 20.09 27.35
CA ARG A 321 -1.22 18.93 27.90
C ARG A 321 -2.65 19.27 28.28
N MET A 322 -3.57 18.34 28.03
CA MET A 322 -4.96 18.43 28.46
C MET A 322 -5.45 17.07 28.96
N ILE A 323 -6.37 17.07 29.92
CA ILE A 323 -6.98 15.83 30.43
C ILE A 323 -8.50 16.00 30.42
N THR A 324 -9.20 15.00 29.90
CA THR A 324 -10.66 14.87 30.06
C THR A 324 -10.97 13.49 30.64
N SER A 325 -12.05 13.38 31.43
CA SER A 325 -12.47 12.09 31.99
C SER A 325 -13.98 11.96 32.05
N TYR A 326 -14.44 10.72 32.03
CA TYR A 326 -15.82 10.29 32.15
C TYR A 326 -15.88 9.07 33.08
N SER A 327 -16.94 8.98 33.87
CA SER A 327 -17.25 7.86 34.75
C SER A 327 -18.75 7.73 34.84
N THR A 328 -19.28 6.51 34.85
CA THR A 328 -20.70 6.31 35.20
C THR A 328 -20.94 6.72 36.66
N PRO A 329 -22.04 7.42 36.99
CA PRO A 329 -22.37 7.78 38.37
C PRO A 329 -22.65 6.51 39.18
N LEU A 330 -22.03 6.38 40.35
CA LEU A 330 -22.42 5.38 41.35
C LEU A 330 -23.86 5.66 41.79
N SER A 331 -24.80 4.78 41.48
CA SER A 331 -26.12 4.78 42.11
C SER A 331 -26.00 4.31 43.56
N ASN A 332 -25.51 5.17 44.45
CA ASN A 332 -25.64 4.99 45.89
C ASN A 332 -26.41 6.18 46.46
N ASP A 333 -27.73 6.07 46.39
CA ASP A 333 -28.60 6.73 47.34
C ASP A 333 -28.50 5.95 48.66
N SER A 334 -27.60 6.40 49.52
CA SER A 334 -27.70 6.15 50.95
C SER A 334 -27.11 7.34 51.65
N GLY A 335 -27.98 8.31 51.95
CA GLY A 335 -27.67 9.39 52.86
C GLY A 335 -27.04 8.84 54.14
N LYS A 336 -25.86 9.35 54.45
CA LYS A 336 -25.42 9.52 55.83
C LYS A 336 -24.85 10.93 55.95
N GLU A 337 -25.67 11.79 56.53
CA GLU A 337 -25.18 12.88 57.34
C GLU A 337 -24.19 12.33 58.38
N LEU A 338 -23.04 12.99 58.49
CA LEU A 338 -22.43 13.41 59.74
C LEU A 338 -21.55 14.63 59.48
#